data_AF-A0A0F8BSS3-F1
#
_entry.id   AF-A0A0F8BSS3-F1
#
_cell.length_a   1.000
_cell.length_b   1.000
_cell.length_c   1.000
_cell.angle_alpha   90.00
_cell.angle_beta   90.00
_cell.angle_gamma   90.00
#
_symmetry.space_group_name_H-M   'P 1'
#
loop_
_entity.id
_entity.type
_entity.pdbx_description
1 polymer ?
#
loop_
_entity_poly.entity_id
_entity_poly.type
_entity_poly.pdbx_seq_one_letter_code
_entity_poly.pdbx_strand_id
1 'polypeptide(L)'
;MVLTSLSYYYGGLSDDEVFQCFDVLKLGSEPEIGYALWTDKLCIQVVFPHLKYSKSIIDFFLSNVVFPREMREFPERISASGWDLSEVKINPTTGFSGTNDSRDLLPLDITQHDRESLKGTNALVLGYLLRPETSVHVMPRKEPQSTDSDAVILLKAVTQMTPPVRVILDVGAQTLELGNEEVAREWLSMVTEDAQTQAAVFVNAKDELSVVNREELLSLWALA
;
A
#
# COMPACT_ATOMS: atom_id res chain seq x y z
N MET A 1 18.50 -8.56 -2.64
CA MET A 1 19.86 -8.20 -2.18
C MET A 1 20.83 -7.95 -3.32
N VAL A 2 21.12 -8.91 -4.21
CA VAL A 2 22.15 -8.73 -5.26
C VAL A 2 21.90 -7.52 -6.16
N LEU A 3 20.67 -7.33 -6.66
CA LEU A 3 20.34 -6.18 -7.51
C LEU A 3 20.44 -4.84 -6.76
N THR A 4 20.03 -4.79 -5.49
CA THR A 4 20.18 -3.61 -4.63
C THR A 4 21.66 -3.26 -4.44
N SER A 5 22.49 -4.25 -4.09
CA SER A 5 23.93 -4.04 -3.94
C SER A 5 24.58 -3.57 -5.24
N LEU A 6 24.25 -4.19 -6.39
CA LEU A 6 24.75 -3.77 -7.70
C LEU A 6 24.30 -2.35 -8.03
N SER A 7 23.04 -1.99 -7.78
CA SER A 7 22.53 -0.62 -7.99
C SER A 7 23.38 0.41 -7.25
N TYR A 8 23.72 0.16 -5.99
CA TYR A 8 24.56 1.07 -5.20
C TYR A 8 26.04 1.04 -5.60
N TYR A 9 26.59 -0.10 -6.01
CA TYR A 9 27.96 -0.15 -6.54
C TYR A 9 28.11 0.60 -7.86
N TYR A 10 27.09 0.60 -8.72
CA TYR A 10 27.12 1.32 -10.00
C TYR A 10 26.69 2.78 -9.86
N GLY A 11 25.71 3.09 -9.02
CA GLY A 11 25.14 4.43 -8.83
C GLY A 11 25.85 5.29 -7.78
N GLY A 12 26.58 4.66 -6.86
CA GLY A 12 27.12 5.33 -5.68
C GLY A 12 26.04 5.77 -4.68
N LEU A 13 26.49 6.38 -3.58
CA LEU A 13 25.61 6.99 -2.59
C LEU A 13 25.33 8.46 -2.95
N SER A 14 24.12 8.93 -2.62
CA SER A 14 23.80 10.35 -2.54
C SER A 14 24.43 11.00 -1.30
N ASP A 15 24.51 12.33 -1.30
CA ASP A 15 25.09 13.07 -0.16
C ASP A 15 24.33 12.80 1.15
N ASP A 16 23.00 12.69 1.09
CA ASP A 16 22.16 12.37 2.25
C ASP A 16 22.41 10.94 2.77
N GLU A 17 22.67 9.98 1.89
CA GLU A 17 22.98 8.60 2.27
C GLU A 17 24.38 8.47 2.88
N VAL A 18 25.33 9.28 2.39
CA VAL A 18 26.66 9.41 3.01
C VAL A 18 26.53 10.02 4.41
N PHE A 19 25.67 11.02 4.61
CA PHE A 19 25.41 11.58 5.94
C PHE A 19 24.82 10.56 6.92
N GLN A 20 23.87 9.74 6.47
CA GLN A 20 23.31 8.67 7.28
C GLN A 20 24.38 7.69 7.77
N CYS A 21 25.40 7.39 6.94
CA CYS A 21 26.53 6.57 7.38
C CYS A 21 27.30 7.22 8.54
N PHE A 22 27.57 8.52 8.44
CA PHE A 22 28.28 9.25 9.50
C PHE A 22 27.45 9.37 10.78
N ASP A 23 26.14 9.51 10.68
CA ASP A 23 25.27 9.55 11.86
C ASP A 23 25.23 8.21 12.61
N VAL A 24 25.26 7.08 11.88
CA VAL A 24 25.43 5.76 12.49
C VAL A 24 26.80 5.63 13.17
N LEU A 25 27.88 6.12 12.53
CA LEU A 25 29.23 6.08 13.11
C LEU A 25 29.36 6.95 14.38
N LYS A 26 28.66 8.09 14.45
CA LYS A 26 28.62 8.96 15.65
C LYS A 26 27.97 8.28 16.86
N LEU A 27 27.09 7.30 16.63
CA LEU A 27 26.43 6.52 17.68
C LEU A 27 27.29 5.35 18.20
N GLY A 28 28.42 5.04 17.54
CA GLY A 28 29.38 4.03 17.95
C GLY A 28 30.28 4.47 19.12
N SER A 29 30.77 3.50 19.90
CA SER A 29 31.45 3.71 21.19
C SER A 29 32.91 4.20 21.10
N GLU A 30 33.18 5.26 20.32
CA GLU A 30 34.41 6.07 20.37
C GLU A 30 34.19 7.39 19.58
N PRO A 31 33.48 8.38 20.15
CA PRO A 31 33.11 9.62 19.45
C PRO A 31 34.19 10.71 19.49
N GLU A 32 35.43 10.40 19.86
CA GLU A 32 36.43 11.45 20.06
C GLU A 32 37.05 11.94 18.74
N ILE A 33 36.55 13.11 18.32
CA ILE A 33 37.25 14.19 17.60
C ILE A 33 37.25 14.11 16.05
N GLY A 34 36.92 12.97 15.42
CA GLY A 34 36.94 12.86 13.96
C GLY A 34 35.73 13.48 13.22
N TYR A 35 34.52 13.01 13.52
CA TYR A 35 33.39 13.07 12.58
C TYR A 35 32.46 14.29 12.71
N ALA A 36 32.50 15.00 13.85
CA ALA A 36 31.69 16.20 14.05
C ALA A 36 32.13 17.37 13.13
N LEU A 37 33.37 17.34 12.63
CA LEU A 37 33.90 18.34 11.68
C LEU A 37 33.47 18.05 10.23
N TRP A 38 32.98 16.85 9.94
CA TRP A 38 32.74 16.36 8.56
C TRP A 38 31.32 16.68 8.07
N THR A 39 30.55 17.44 8.84
CA THR A 39 29.22 17.93 8.46
C THR A 39 29.22 19.33 7.86
N ASP A 40 30.39 19.92 7.59
CA ASP A 40 30.50 21.22 6.93
C ASP A 40 30.28 21.11 5.41
N LYS A 41 29.78 22.18 4.77
CA LYS A 41 29.54 22.26 3.31
C LYS A 41 30.79 21.93 2.49
N LEU A 42 31.98 22.17 3.04
CA LEU A 42 33.25 21.83 2.40
C LEU A 42 33.43 20.29 2.25
N CYS A 43 32.88 19.50 3.17
CA CYS A 43 32.97 18.04 3.14
C CYS A 43 32.18 17.45 1.96
N ILE A 44 30.98 18.00 1.69
CA ILE A 44 30.15 17.61 0.55
C ILE A 44 30.89 17.86 -0.77
N GLN A 45 31.67 18.94 -0.87
CA GLN A 45 32.36 19.29 -2.11
C GLN A 45 33.68 18.55 -2.31
N VAL A 46 34.40 18.23 -1.23
CA VAL A 46 35.77 17.69 -1.31
C VAL A 46 35.83 16.19 -1.02
N VAL A 47 35.05 15.72 -0.05
CA VAL A 47 35.19 14.38 0.51
C VAL A 47 34.17 13.42 -0.09
N PHE A 48 32.91 13.84 -0.18
CA PHE A 48 31.81 12.98 -0.66
C PHE A 48 32.00 12.47 -2.10
N PRO A 49 32.54 13.25 -3.06
CA PRO A 49 32.78 12.74 -4.41
C PRO A 49 33.74 11.55 -4.46
N HIS A 50 34.69 11.49 -3.51
CA HIS A 50 35.67 10.41 -3.40
C HIS A 50 35.16 9.23 -2.57
N LEU A 51 34.25 9.48 -1.62
CA LEU A 51 33.69 8.42 -0.79
C LEU A 51 32.50 7.72 -1.46
N LYS A 52 31.64 8.44 -2.18
CA LYS A 52 30.34 7.91 -2.62
C LYS A 52 30.38 6.67 -3.52
N TYR A 53 31.51 6.38 -4.16
CA TYR A 53 31.74 5.17 -4.96
C TYR A 53 32.67 4.16 -4.28
N SER A 54 33.15 4.45 -3.06
CA SER A 54 33.98 3.53 -2.30
C SER A 54 33.17 2.32 -1.87
N LYS A 55 33.64 1.14 -2.24
CA LYS A 55 33.01 -0.12 -1.82
C LYS A 55 32.80 -0.18 -0.30
N SER A 56 33.74 0.32 0.48
CA SER A 56 33.68 0.27 1.94
C SER A 56 32.50 1.07 2.51
N ILE A 57 32.22 2.27 2.00
CA ILE A 57 31.08 3.07 2.50
C ILE A 57 29.75 2.51 2.01
N ILE A 58 29.72 1.99 0.78
CA ILE A 58 28.53 1.35 0.22
C ILE A 58 28.18 0.09 1.01
N ASP A 59 29.18 -0.76 1.31
CA ASP A 59 29.00 -1.96 2.14
C ASP A 59 28.51 -1.59 3.54
N PHE A 60 29.05 -0.52 4.12
CA PHE A 60 28.65 -0.01 5.42
C PHE A 60 27.20 0.49 5.42
N PHE A 61 26.83 1.33 4.43
CA PHE A 61 25.48 1.86 4.27
C PHE A 61 24.46 0.74 4.10
N LEU A 62 24.76 -0.21 3.21
CA LEU A 62 23.90 -1.36 2.99
C LEU A 62 23.72 -2.19 4.26
N SER A 63 24.80 -2.50 4.97
CA SER A 63 24.76 -3.40 6.14
C SER A 63 24.16 -2.77 7.40
N ASN A 64 24.28 -1.45 7.57
CA ASN A 64 23.88 -0.78 8.83
C ASN A 64 22.66 0.14 8.69
N VAL A 65 22.28 0.53 7.47
CA VAL A 65 21.14 1.43 7.22
C VAL A 65 20.06 0.73 6.41
N VAL A 66 20.38 0.29 5.19
CA VAL A 66 19.39 -0.27 4.26
C VAL A 66 18.90 -1.64 4.72
N PHE A 67 19.81 -2.58 4.95
CA PHE A 67 19.45 -3.95 5.29
C PHE A 67 18.74 -4.07 6.64
N PRO A 68 19.15 -3.40 7.73
CA PRO A 68 18.39 -3.48 8.98
C PRO A 68 16.96 -2.91 8.88
N ARG A 69 16.74 -1.90 8.02
CA ARG A 69 15.41 -1.29 7.82
C ARG A 69 14.53 -2.12 6.89
N GLU A 70 15.06 -2.49 5.73
CA GLU A 70 14.33 -3.15 4.64
C GLU A 70 14.33 -4.68 4.78
N MET A 71 15.27 -5.24 5.53
CA MET A 71 15.36 -6.66 5.86
C MET A 71 15.17 -6.86 7.36
N ARG A 72 14.07 -6.30 7.91
CA ARG A 72 13.51 -6.84 9.16
C ARG A 72 13.20 -8.31 8.94
N GLU A 73 14.17 -9.16 9.23
CA GLU A 73 14.00 -10.60 9.28
C GLU A 73 13.24 -10.92 10.55
N PHE A 74 12.08 -11.54 10.38
CA PHE A 74 11.59 -12.45 11.40
C PHE A 74 12.63 -13.57 11.48
N PRO A 75 13.30 -13.80 12.63
CA PRO A 75 14.33 -14.83 12.78
C PRO A 75 13.82 -16.22 12.37
N GLU A 76 12.50 -16.39 12.44
CA GLU A 76 11.77 -17.50 11.85
C GLU A 76 10.77 -16.94 10.82
N ARG A 77 11.18 -16.92 9.56
CA ARG A 77 10.24 -16.72 8.46
C ARG A 77 9.66 -18.08 8.11
N ILE A 78 8.40 -18.31 8.47
CA ILE A 78 7.60 -19.40 7.89
C ILE A 78 7.41 -19.05 6.41
N SER A 79 8.36 -19.44 5.58
CA SER A 79 8.28 -19.28 4.14
C SER A 79 7.49 -20.44 3.59
N ALA A 80 6.16 -20.29 3.56
CA ALA A 80 5.29 -21.22 2.87
C ALA A 80 5.25 -20.85 1.37
N SER A 81 5.61 -21.78 0.50
CA SER A 81 5.35 -21.70 -0.93
C SER A 81 4.01 -22.38 -1.26
N GLY A 82 3.39 -22.01 -2.39
CA GLY A 82 2.21 -22.73 -2.88
C GLY A 82 2.45 -24.23 -3.12
N TRP A 83 3.70 -24.63 -3.34
CA TRP A 83 4.10 -26.04 -3.48
C TRP A 83 4.07 -26.79 -2.14
N ASP A 84 4.22 -26.08 -1.02
CA ASP A 84 4.16 -26.68 0.31
C ASP A 84 2.72 -27.11 0.66
N LEU A 85 1.70 -26.58 -0.05
CA LEU A 85 0.32 -27.04 0.07
C LEU A 85 0.14 -28.48 -0.42
N SER A 86 0.89 -28.88 -1.46
CA SER A 86 0.85 -30.21 -2.08
C SER A 86 1.82 -31.22 -1.45
N GLU A 87 2.63 -30.82 -0.47
CA GLU A 87 3.53 -31.76 0.21
C GLU A 87 2.73 -32.85 0.95
N VAL A 88 3.22 -34.10 0.88
CA VAL A 88 2.64 -35.22 1.62
C VAL A 88 2.85 -35.00 3.12
N LYS A 89 1.75 -34.82 3.84
CA LYS A 89 1.73 -34.57 5.29
C LYS A 89 1.03 -35.70 6.02
N ILE A 90 1.32 -35.82 7.32
CA ILE A 90 0.66 -36.78 8.22
C ILE A 90 -0.86 -36.56 8.24
N ASN A 91 -1.28 -35.30 8.17
CA ASN A 91 -2.68 -34.90 8.17
C ASN A 91 -3.06 -34.27 6.81
N PRO A 92 -4.30 -34.47 6.33
CA PRO A 92 -4.77 -33.82 5.11
C PRO A 92 -4.68 -32.29 5.20
N THR A 93 -4.13 -31.65 4.17
CA THR A 93 -4.18 -30.19 4.03
C THR A 93 -5.57 -29.81 3.52
N THR A 94 -6.34 -29.06 4.32
CA THR A 94 -7.63 -28.51 3.90
C THR A 94 -7.58 -26.99 3.92
N GLY A 95 -8.15 -26.33 2.92
CA GLY A 95 -8.21 -24.89 2.82
C GLY A 95 -9.45 -24.42 2.06
N PHE A 96 -9.72 -23.12 2.12
CA PHE A 96 -10.78 -22.47 1.36
C PHE A 96 -10.15 -21.72 0.19
N SER A 97 -10.52 -22.06 -1.05
CA SER A 97 -9.95 -21.41 -2.25
C SER A 97 -10.45 -19.98 -2.48
N GLY A 98 -11.41 -19.51 -1.66
CA GLY A 98 -12.10 -18.24 -1.87
C GLY A 98 -13.05 -18.36 -3.06
N THR A 99 -12.58 -17.97 -4.25
CA THR A 99 -13.36 -18.07 -5.50
C THR A 99 -13.04 -19.36 -6.26
N ASN A 100 -13.93 -19.76 -7.17
CA ASN A 100 -13.75 -20.95 -8.00
C ASN A 100 -12.81 -20.70 -9.20
N ASP A 101 -12.40 -19.45 -9.41
CA ASP A 101 -11.62 -19.04 -10.58
C ASP A 101 -10.18 -19.55 -10.53
N SER A 102 -9.68 -19.85 -9.33
CA SER A 102 -8.32 -20.34 -9.08
C SER A 102 -8.19 -21.87 -9.15
N ARG A 103 -9.29 -22.60 -9.43
CA ARG A 103 -9.29 -24.08 -9.47
C ARG A 103 -8.19 -24.64 -10.37
N ASP A 104 -8.06 -24.07 -11.56
CA ASP A 104 -7.10 -24.54 -12.56
C ASP A 104 -5.65 -24.13 -12.23
N LEU A 105 -5.46 -23.28 -11.20
CA LEU A 105 -4.16 -22.88 -10.66
C LEU A 105 -3.74 -23.72 -9.45
N LEU A 106 -4.60 -24.60 -8.94
CA LEU A 106 -4.27 -25.45 -7.81
C LEU A 106 -3.20 -26.50 -8.21
N PRO A 107 -2.26 -26.83 -7.32
CA PRO A 107 -1.38 -27.98 -7.50
C PRO A 107 -2.16 -29.25 -7.82
N LEU A 108 -1.59 -30.13 -8.66
CA LEU A 108 -2.26 -31.33 -9.17
C LEU A 108 -2.80 -32.27 -8.08
N ASP A 109 -2.13 -32.32 -6.93
CA ASP A 109 -2.51 -33.16 -5.79
C ASP A 109 -3.63 -32.57 -4.92
N ILE A 110 -4.02 -31.31 -5.16
CA ILE A 110 -5.12 -30.65 -4.46
C ILE A 110 -6.41 -30.83 -5.25
N THR A 111 -7.37 -31.52 -4.64
CA THR A 111 -8.71 -31.67 -5.20
C THR A 111 -9.67 -30.68 -4.56
N GLN A 112 -10.28 -29.81 -5.36
CA GLN A 112 -11.35 -28.94 -4.89
C GLN A 112 -12.64 -29.74 -4.68
N HIS A 113 -13.20 -29.68 -3.48
CA HIS A 113 -14.45 -30.36 -3.14
C HIS A 113 -15.63 -29.38 -3.16
N ASP A 114 -16.24 -29.22 -4.34
CA ASP A 114 -17.43 -28.38 -4.50
C ASP A 114 -18.67 -29.04 -3.87
N ARG A 115 -19.23 -28.40 -2.85
CA ARG A 115 -20.48 -28.88 -2.23
C ARG A 115 -21.65 -28.56 -3.14
N GLU A 116 -22.52 -29.55 -3.41
CA GLU A 116 -23.71 -29.39 -4.26
C GLU A 116 -24.58 -28.21 -3.82
N SER A 117 -24.76 -28.03 -2.50
CA SER A 117 -25.51 -26.92 -1.92
C SER A 117 -24.95 -25.53 -2.22
N LEU A 118 -23.67 -25.44 -2.62
CA LEU A 118 -22.97 -24.18 -2.91
C LEU A 118 -22.74 -23.96 -4.40
N LYS A 119 -23.03 -24.93 -5.28
CA LYS A 119 -22.82 -24.77 -6.73
C LYS A 119 -23.57 -23.57 -7.32
N GLY A 120 -24.71 -23.21 -6.73
CA GLY A 120 -25.51 -22.06 -7.15
C GLY A 120 -24.95 -20.70 -6.76
N THR A 121 -23.95 -20.60 -5.86
CA THR A 121 -23.49 -19.30 -5.34
C THR A 121 -22.84 -18.43 -6.41
N ASN A 122 -22.17 -19.03 -7.39
CA ASN A 122 -21.64 -18.29 -8.54
C ASN A 122 -22.76 -17.64 -9.36
N ALA A 123 -23.88 -18.35 -9.55
CA ALA A 123 -25.05 -17.81 -10.23
C ALA A 123 -25.77 -16.73 -9.38
N LEU A 124 -25.64 -16.77 -8.05
CA LEU A 124 -26.16 -15.70 -7.20
C LEU A 124 -25.45 -14.37 -7.47
N VAL A 125 -24.14 -14.36 -7.75
CA VAL A 125 -23.42 -13.13 -8.13
C VAL A 125 -24.05 -12.49 -9.37
N LEU A 126 -24.28 -13.28 -10.42
CA LEU A 126 -25.01 -12.80 -11.60
C LEU A 126 -26.43 -12.36 -11.25
N GLY A 127 -27.11 -13.13 -10.39
CA GLY A 127 -28.45 -12.80 -9.90
C GLY A 127 -28.50 -11.47 -9.14
N TYR A 128 -27.45 -11.10 -8.40
CA TYR A 128 -27.31 -9.80 -7.74
C TYR A 128 -27.03 -8.69 -8.74
N LEU A 129 -26.08 -8.91 -9.67
CA LEU A 129 -25.72 -7.94 -10.71
C LEU A 129 -26.88 -7.58 -11.64
N LEU A 130 -27.79 -8.53 -11.89
CA LEU A 130 -28.95 -8.36 -12.78
C LEU A 130 -30.22 -7.88 -12.04
N ARG A 131 -30.14 -7.57 -10.74
CA ARG A 131 -31.31 -7.05 -10.01
C ARG A 131 -31.69 -5.66 -10.53
N PRO A 132 -33.00 -5.30 -10.51
CA PRO A 132 -33.45 -3.98 -10.94
C PRO A 132 -32.80 -2.81 -10.18
N GLU A 133 -32.38 -3.03 -8.93
CA GLU A 133 -31.73 -2.03 -8.10
C GLU A 133 -30.23 -1.86 -8.43
N THR A 134 -29.64 -2.80 -9.17
CA THR A 134 -28.23 -2.72 -9.58
C THR A 134 -28.14 -2.01 -10.92
N SER A 135 -27.37 -0.93 -10.95
CA SER A 135 -27.13 -0.14 -12.16
C SER A 135 -25.64 -0.06 -12.47
N VAL A 136 -25.31 0.01 -13.76
CA VAL A 136 -23.96 0.31 -14.23
C VAL A 136 -23.93 1.77 -14.67
N HIS A 137 -23.00 2.54 -14.11
CA HIS A 137 -22.73 3.90 -14.55
C HIS A 137 -21.43 3.94 -15.34
N VAL A 138 -21.46 4.50 -16.54
CA VAL A 138 -20.26 4.65 -17.38
C VAL A 138 -19.51 5.89 -16.92
N MET A 139 -18.25 5.71 -16.56
CA MET A 139 -17.40 6.82 -16.15
C MET A 139 -17.16 7.81 -17.31
N PRO A 140 -17.35 9.12 -17.08
CA PRO A 140 -17.03 10.12 -18.09
C PRO A 140 -15.53 10.09 -18.38
N ARG A 141 -15.17 10.22 -19.66
CA ARG A 141 -13.76 10.32 -20.05
C ARG A 141 -13.22 11.67 -19.63
N LYS A 142 -11.97 11.69 -19.16
CA LYS A 142 -11.22 12.91 -18.90
C LYS A 142 -11.15 13.75 -20.18
N GLU A 143 -11.65 14.98 -20.09
CA GLU A 143 -11.52 15.92 -21.20
C GLU A 143 -10.06 16.34 -21.39
N PRO A 144 -9.60 16.58 -22.63
CA PRO A 144 -8.19 16.92 -22.90
C PRO A 144 -7.69 18.18 -22.17
N GLN A 145 -8.60 19.06 -21.77
CA GLN A 145 -8.29 20.31 -21.07
C GLN A 145 -8.54 20.22 -19.55
N SER A 146 -9.06 19.09 -19.05
CA SER A 146 -9.34 18.94 -17.62
C SER A 146 -8.06 18.74 -16.83
N THR A 147 -7.89 19.54 -15.79
CA THR A 147 -6.84 19.37 -14.78
C THR A 147 -7.22 18.37 -13.69
N ASP A 148 -8.47 17.92 -13.65
CA ASP A 148 -8.96 17.01 -12.62
C ASP A 148 -8.29 15.63 -12.73
N SER A 149 -8.00 15.01 -11.58
CA SER A 149 -7.62 13.61 -11.52
C SER A 149 -8.80 12.69 -11.85
N ASP A 150 -8.51 11.45 -12.22
CA ASP A 150 -9.55 10.44 -12.46
C ASP A 150 -10.40 10.20 -11.20
N ALA A 151 -9.80 10.38 -10.01
CA ALA A 151 -10.52 10.32 -8.74
C ALA A 151 -11.53 11.45 -8.56
N VAL A 152 -11.16 12.69 -8.89
CA VAL A 152 -12.09 13.83 -8.85
C VAL A 152 -13.23 13.65 -9.85
N ILE A 153 -12.92 13.14 -11.05
CA ILE A 153 -13.93 12.83 -12.08
C ILE A 153 -14.91 11.77 -11.56
N LEU A 154 -14.43 10.72 -10.88
CA LEU A 154 -15.26 9.72 -10.21
C LEU A 154 -16.18 10.34 -9.16
N LEU A 155 -15.63 11.14 -8.25
CA LEU A 155 -16.42 11.75 -7.17
C LEU A 155 -17.49 12.71 -7.71
N LYS A 156 -17.19 13.46 -8.77
CA LYS A 156 -18.18 14.29 -9.47
C LYS A 156 -19.31 13.45 -10.09
N ALA A 157 -18.99 12.30 -10.68
CA ALA A 157 -20.02 11.41 -11.23
C ALA A 157 -20.88 10.80 -10.10
N VAL A 158 -20.26 10.35 -9.01
CA VAL A 158 -20.93 9.76 -7.84
C VAL A 158 -21.88 10.74 -7.16
N THR A 159 -21.48 12.00 -7.00
CA THR A 159 -22.31 13.03 -6.34
C THR A 159 -23.55 13.42 -7.16
N GLN A 160 -23.56 13.15 -8.46
CA GLN A 160 -24.71 13.40 -9.35
C GLN A 160 -25.68 12.22 -9.45
N MET A 161 -25.36 11.08 -8.84
CA MET A 161 -26.21 9.88 -8.89
C MET A 161 -27.50 10.04 -8.07
N THR A 162 -28.57 9.36 -8.53
CA THR A 162 -29.85 9.29 -7.84
C THR A 162 -30.24 7.82 -7.64
N PRO A 163 -30.51 7.35 -6.40
CA PRO A 163 -30.48 8.11 -5.14
C PRO A 163 -29.05 8.52 -4.72
N PRO A 164 -28.90 9.49 -3.79
CA PRO A 164 -27.60 9.93 -3.32
C PRO A 164 -26.77 8.76 -2.79
N VAL A 165 -25.54 8.63 -3.27
CA VAL A 165 -24.62 7.58 -2.81
C VAL A 165 -24.21 7.88 -1.37
N ARG A 166 -24.25 6.85 -0.51
CA ARG A 166 -23.90 6.95 0.92
C ARG A 166 -22.70 6.11 1.31
N VAL A 167 -22.29 5.18 0.46
CA VAL A 167 -21.17 4.27 0.68
C VAL A 167 -20.45 4.09 -0.65
N ILE A 168 -19.12 4.23 -0.62
CA ILE A 168 -18.23 3.88 -1.73
C ILE A 168 -17.35 2.72 -1.23
N LEU A 169 -17.28 1.64 -2.00
CA LEU A 169 -16.43 0.48 -1.70
C LEU A 169 -15.43 0.31 -2.84
N ASP A 170 -14.15 0.48 -2.55
CA ASP A 170 -13.05 0.19 -3.48
C ASP A 170 -12.33 -1.09 -3.04
N VAL A 171 -12.45 -2.14 -3.84
CA VAL A 171 -11.89 -3.47 -3.56
C VAL A 171 -10.59 -3.61 -4.33
N GLY A 172 -9.55 -2.89 -3.91
CA GLY A 172 -8.22 -3.02 -4.52
C GLY A 172 -7.28 -1.84 -4.38
N ALA A 173 -7.76 -0.66 -3.96
CA ALA A 173 -6.95 0.55 -3.72
C ALA A 173 -6.05 0.97 -4.90
N GLN A 174 -6.34 0.47 -6.11
CA GLN A 174 -5.53 0.68 -7.32
C GLN A 174 -6.22 1.59 -8.34
N THR A 175 -7.47 1.99 -8.07
CA THR A 175 -8.29 2.72 -9.05
C THR A 175 -8.19 4.24 -8.86
N LEU A 176 -7.78 4.72 -7.68
CA LEU A 176 -7.82 6.13 -7.34
C LEU A 176 -6.44 6.62 -6.89
N GLU A 177 -6.01 7.74 -7.44
CA GLU A 177 -4.76 8.45 -7.08
C GLU A 177 -4.79 9.05 -5.65
N LEU A 178 -5.91 8.90 -4.94
CA LEU A 178 -6.18 9.46 -3.63
C LEU A 178 -6.26 8.33 -2.58
N GLY A 179 -5.72 8.58 -1.39
CA GLY A 179 -5.95 7.71 -0.25
C GLY A 179 -7.37 7.86 0.31
N ASN A 180 -7.75 6.98 1.22
CA ASN A 180 -9.10 6.94 1.79
C ASN A 180 -9.48 8.25 2.51
N GLU A 181 -8.52 8.92 3.15
CA GLU A 181 -8.75 10.21 3.81
C GLU A 181 -9.03 11.31 2.77
N GLU A 182 -8.20 11.39 1.74
CA GLU A 182 -8.34 12.39 0.68
C GLU A 182 -9.65 12.18 -0.08
N VAL A 183 -10.01 10.93 -0.39
CA VAL A 183 -11.33 10.59 -0.96
C VAL A 183 -12.47 11.07 -0.06
N ALA A 184 -12.39 10.81 1.26
CA ALA A 184 -13.42 11.22 2.20
C ALA A 184 -13.58 12.75 2.27
N ARG A 185 -12.47 13.50 2.25
CA ARG A 185 -12.47 14.97 2.25
C ARG A 185 -13.04 15.55 0.96
N GLU A 186 -12.51 15.10 -0.19
CA GLU A 186 -12.95 15.55 -1.51
C GLU A 186 -14.42 15.20 -1.76
N TRP A 187 -14.86 14.02 -1.34
CA TRP A 187 -16.25 13.65 -1.49
C TRP A 187 -17.16 14.52 -0.61
N LEU A 188 -16.79 14.74 0.66
CA LEU A 188 -17.57 15.57 1.58
C LEU A 188 -17.66 17.02 1.12
N SER A 189 -16.61 17.56 0.49
CA SER A 189 -16.61 18.93 -0.07
C SER A 189 -17.53 19.08 -1.29
N MET A 190 -17.68 18.01 -2.10
CA MET A 190 -18.55 18.00 -3.29
C MET A 190 -20.02 17.74 -2.98
N VAL A 191 -20.34 17.08 -1.86
CA VAL A 191 -21.73 16.90 -1.42
C VAL A 191 -22.28 18.25 -0.99
N THR A 192 -23.30 18.72 -1.72
CA THR A 192 -24.05 19.95 -1.40
C THR A 192 -24.37 20.02 0.08
N GLU A 193 -24.35 21.22 0.66
CA GLU A 193 -24.79 21.50 2.04
C GLU A 193 -26.31 21.27 2.21
N ASP A 194 -26.76 20.07 1.88
CA ASP A 194 -27.94 19.47 2.45
C ASP A 194 -27.60 19.12 3.91
N ALA A 195 -28.49 19.49 4.83
CA ALA A 195 -28.31 19.37 6.27
C ALA A 195 -28.00 17.95 6.78
N GLN A 196 -28.16 16.89 5.97
CA GLN A 196 -28.08 15.49 6.40
C GLN A 196 -26.68 14.87 6.38
N THR A 197 -25.69 15.46 5.69
CA THR A 197 -24.33 14.88 5.59
C THR A 197 -23.28 15.81 6.19
N GLN A 198 -22.91 15.52 7.44
CA GLN A 198 -21.99 16.33 8.25
C GLN A 198 -20.57 15.78 8.35
N ALA A 199 -20.39 14.49 8.03
CA ALA A 199 -19.11 13.81 8.14
C ALA A 199 -19.04 12.60 7.20
N ALA A 200 -17.82 12.18 6.89
CA ALA A 200 -17.51 10.94 6.17
C ALA A 200 -16.68 10.02 7.07
N VAL A 201 -17.02 8.71 7.03
CA VAL A 201 -16.28 7.66 7.74
C VAL A 201 -15.43 6.92 6.73
N PHE A 202 -14.16 6.69 7.06
CA PHE A 202 -13.21 6.00 6.21
C PHE A 202 -12.25 5.15 7.05
N VAL A 203 -11.50 4.26 6.41
CA VAL A 203 -10.44 3.48 7.04
C VAL A 203 -9.11 4.16 6.75
N ASN A 204 -8.38 4.58 7.79
CA ASN A 204 -7.11 5.29 7.62
C ASN A 204 -5.95 4.35 7.23
N ALA A 205 -4.76 4.90 7.01
CA ALA A 205 -3.56 4.13 6.63
C ALA A 205 -3.05 3.14 7.70
N LYS A 206 -3.64 3.14 8.89
CA LYS A 206 -3.35 2.20 9.99
C LYS A 206 -4.47 1.16 10.16
N ASP A 207 -5.38 1.04 9.19
CA ASP A 207 -6.56 0.17 9.24
C ASP A 207 -7.56 0.53 10.36
N GLU A 208 -7.59 1.80 10.79
CA GLU A 208 -8.50 2.27 11.84
C GLU A 208 -9.66 3.06 11.24
N LEU A 209 -10.87 2.82 11.74
CA LEU A 209 -12.05 3.62 11.38
C LEU A 209 -11.88 5.06 11.91
N SER A 210 -11.90 6.00 10.98
CA SER A 210 -11.68 7.42 11.23
C SER A 210 -12.82 8.23 10.62
N VAL A 211 -13.07 9.41 11.19
CA VAL A 211 -14.13 10.32 10.77
C VAL A 211 -13.52 11.66 10.42
N VAL A 212 -13.92 12.22 9.27
CA VAL A 212 -13.67 13.62 8.90
C VAL A 212 -14.99 14.38 8.83
N ASN A 213 -15.08 15.53 9.50
CA ASN A 213 -16.23 16.42 9.43
C ASN A 213 -15.99 17.59 8.46
N ARG A 214 -17.00 18.44 8.24
CA ARG A 214 -16.89 19.63 7.38
C ARG A 214 -15.91 20.71 7.89
N GLU A 215 -15.51 20.65 9.15
CA GLU A 215 -14.48 21.51 9.74
C GLU A 215 -13.07 20.92 9.62
N GLU A 216 -12.93 19.85 8.82
CA GLU A 216 -11.68 19.12 8.59
C GLU A 216 -11.09 18.43 9.83
N LEU A 217 -11.86 18.32 10.91
CA LEU A 217 -11.44 17.68 12.15
C LEU A 217 -11.47 16.16 11.99
N LEU A 218 -10.30 15.55 12.23
CA LEU A 218 -10.13 14.10 12.26
C LEU A 218 -10.33 13.57 13.67
N SER A 219 -11.12 12.52 13.79
CA SER A 219 -11.28 11.76 15.04
C SER A 219 -11.34 10.27 14.77
N LEU A 220 -10.88 9.47 15.72
CA LEU A 220 -11.10 8.02 15.68
C LEU A 220 -12.58 7.75 15.91
N TRP A 221 -13.14 6.84 15.13
CA TRP A 221 -14.52 6.43 15.30
C TRP A 221 -14.63 5.55 16.55
N ALA A 222 -15.05 6.15 17.66
CA ALA A 222 -15.41 5.42 18.87
C ALA A 222 -16.87 4.96 18.75
N LEU A 223 -17.09 3.65 18.82
CA LEU A 223 -18.42 3.08 19.01
C LEU A 223 -18.96 3.57 20.36
N ALA A 224 -20.00 4.40 20.32
CA ALA A 224 -20.82 4.73 21.49
C ALA A 224 -21.86 3.64 21.73
#